data_AF-A0A7W1YSG5-F1
#
_entry.id   AF-A0A7W1YSG5-F1
#
_cell.length_a   1.000
_cell.length_b   1.000
_cell.length_c   1.000
_cell.angle_alpha   90.00
_cell.angle_beta   90.00
_cell.angle_gamma   90.00
#
_symmetry.space_group_name_H-M   'P 1'
#
loop_
_entity.id
_entity.type
_entity.pdbx_description
1 polymer ?
#
loop_
_entity_poly.entity_id
_entity_poly.type
_entity_poly.pdbx_seq_one_letter_code
_entity_poly.pdbx_strand_id
1 'polypeptide(L)'
;MKTIFPGDNPVTLASRTPPLNPIMNTVANVFDDKMAVVNASLRGLERGIAIPLLLDLARKPVFLHDNSVPDLETLLNPSRGAASPHPFFLKTPAERRDMVAFLMGLSAK
;
A
#
# COMPACT_ATOMS: atom_id res chain seq x y z
N MET A 1 7.07 -20.42 -5.21
CA MET A 1 6.55 -19.06 -5.51
C MET A 1 5.32 -19.13 -6.40
N LYS A 2 5.36 -19.68 -7.62
CA LYS A 2 4.18 -19.75 -8.52
C LYS A 2 2.91 -20.38 -7.92
N THR A 3 3.04 -21.32 -6.98
CA THR A 3 1.91 -21.94 -6.24
C THR A 3 1.34 -21.05 -5.14
N ILE A 4 2.14 -20.15 -4.56
CA ILE A 4 1.75 -19.25 -3.46
C ILE A 4 1.31 -17.88 -4.01
N PHE A 5 1.97 -17.42 -5.08
CA PHE A 5 1.66 -16.17 -5.77
C PHE A 5 1.49 -16.44 -7.28
N PRO A 6 0.29 -16.82 -7.73
CA PRO A 6 0.00 -17.03 -9.15
C PRO A 6 0.17 -15.73 -9.93
N GLY A 7 1.02 -15.74 -10.96
CA GLY A 7 1.40 -14.53 -11.71
C GLY A 7 2.73 -13.92 -11.27
N ASP A 8 3.45 -14.53 -10.32
CA ASP A 8 4.80 -14.11 -9.98
C ASP A 8 5.77 -14.30 -11.16
N ASN A 9 6.17 -13.18 -11.77
CA ASN A 9 7.15 -13.11 -12.83
C ASN A 9 8.15 -11.97 -12.55
N PRO A 10 9.03 -12.14 -11.55
CA PRO A 10 9.89 -11.07 -11.09
C PRO A 10 11.00 -10.78 -12.10
N VAL A 11 11.25 -9.50 -12.35
CA VAL A 11 12.42 -9.02 -13.11
C VAL A 11 13.50 -8.57 -12.15
N THR A 12 14.76 -8.84 -12.49
CA THR A 12 15.90 -8.35 -11.69
C THR A 12 16.09 -6.86 -11.92
N LEU A 13 16.06 -6.09 -10.83
CA LEU A 13 16.31 -4.66 -10.83
C LEU A 13 17.78 -4.33 -10.55
N ALA A 14 18.44 -5.12 -9.70
CA ALA A 14 19.86 -4.94 -9.40
C ALA A 14 20.52 -6.25 -8.92
N SER A 15 21.74 -6.48 -9.37
CA SER A 15 22.59 -7.57 -8.86
C SER A 15 23.21 -7.18 -7.52
N ARG A 16 23.44 -8.19 -6.66
CA ARG A 16 24.15 -8.03 -5.38
C ARG A 16 25.26 -9.06 -5.27
N THR A 17 26.28 -8.75 -4.48
CA THR A 17 27.37 -9.69 -4.21
C THR A 17 26.85 -10.85 -3.36
N PRO A 18 27.16 -12.12 -3.71
CA PRO A 18 26.84 -13.27 -2.88
C PRO A 18 27.30 -13.07 -1.41
N PRO A 19 26.54 -13.56 -0.41
CA PRO A 19 25.41 -14.49 -0.49
C PRO A 19 24.05 -13.81 -0.69
N LEU A 20 24.01 -12.52 -1.02
CA LEU A 20 22.76 -11.78 -1.19
C LEU A 20 22.14 -12.09 -2.55
N ASN A 21 20.86 -12.50 -2.56
CA ASN A 21 20.09 -12.66 -3.80
C ASN A 21 19.92 -11.33 -4.53
N PRO A 22 19.76 -11.27 -5.86
CA PRO A 22 19.44 -10.03 -6.57
C PRO A 22 18.17 -9.32 -6.05
N ILE A 23 18.09 -8.00 -6.25
CA ILE A 23 16.87 -7.23 -6.02
C ILE A 23 15.93 -7.49 -7.21
N MET A 24 14.69 -7.88 -6.95
CA MET A 24 13.72 -8.23 -8.00
C MET A 24 12.33 -7.64 -7.71
N ASN A 25 11.54 -7.42 -8.76
CA ASN A 25 10.16 -6.93 -8.65
C ASN A 25 9.27 -7.55 -9.74
N THR A 26 8.01 -7.83 -9.41
CA THR A 26 6.99 -8.23 -10.39
C THR A 26 6.22 -6.98 -10.84
N VAL A 27 6.55 -6.45 -12.02
CA VAL A 27 6.14 -5.10 -12.48
C VAL A 27 4.62 -4.93 -12.59
N ALA A 28 3.91 -5.96 -13.05
CA ALA A 28 2.46 -5.91 -13.26
C ALA A 28 1.62 -6.15 -11.98
N ASN A 29 2.27 -6.38 -10.83
CA ASN A 29 1.56 -6.62 -9.58
C ASN A 29 1.35 -5.30 -8.80
N VAL A 30 0.08 -5.01 -8.52
CA VAL A 30 -0.41 -3.81 -7.83
C VAL A 30 -0.74 -4.03 -6.34
N PHE A 31 -0.72 -5.28 -5.87
CA PHE A 31 -0.94 -5.55 -4.45
C PHE A 31 0.28 -5.16 -3.62
N ASP A 32 0.01 -4.56 -2.45
CA ASP A 32 1.00 -4.03 -1.51
C ASP A 32 1.63 -5.12 -0.61
N ASP A 33 1.07 -6.33 -0.61
CA ASP A 33 1.55 -7.51 0.11
C ASP A 33 2.64 -8.29 -0.66
N LYS A 34 3.58 -7.57 -1.29
CA LYS A 34 4.74 -8.18 -1.97
C LYS A 34 5.68 -8.85 -0.95
N MET A 35 5.47 -10.13 -0.67
CA MET A 35 6.34 -10.92 0.19
C MET A 35 7.47 -11.59 -0.61
N ALA A 36 8.66 -10.99 -0.60
CA ALA A 36 9.89 -11.68 -1.00
C ALA A 36 10.57 -12.28 0.24
N VAL A 37 10.70 -13.60 0.31
CA VAL A 37 11.43 -14.28 1.40
C VAL A 37 12.91 -14.36 1.01
N VAL A 38 13.75 -13.55 1.68
CA VAL A 38 15.21 -13.62 1.54
C VAL A 38 15.80 -13.89 2.92
N ASN A 39 16.28 -15.11 3.12
CA ASN A 39 17.04 -15.54 4.31
C ASN A 39 16.37 -15.19 5.65
N ALA A 40 15.15 -15.70 5.86
CA ALA A 40 14.36 -15.40 7.05
C ALA A 40 14.95 -16.12 8.28
N SER A 41 15.47 -15.34 9.24
CA SER A 41 15.39 -15.79 10.64
C SER A 41 13.92 -15.93 11.00
N LEU A 42 13.56 -17.06 11.62
CA LEU A 42 12.21 -17.37 12.08
C LEU A 42 11.75 -16.32 13.12
N ARG A 43 11.14 -15.23 12.67
CA ARG A 43 10.16 -14.48 13.46
C ARG A 43 8.79 -14.79 12.90
N GLY A 44 8.33 -16.00 13.23
CA GLY A 44 7.02 -16.55 12.86
C GLY A 44 5.91 -16.03 13.76
N LEU A 45 5.63 -14.73 13.70
CA LEU A 45 4.31 -14.23 14.12
C LEU A 45 3.39 -14.27 12.89
N GLU A 46 2.09 -14.46 13.11
CA GLU A 46 1.10 -14.36 12.05
C GLU A 46 1.27 -13.02 11.33
N ARG A 47 1.51 -13.08 10.02
CA ARG A 47 1.53 -11.89 9.18
C ARG A 47 0.09 -11.53 8.86
N GLY A 48 -0.44 -10.55 9.60
CA GLY A 48 -1.67 -9.85 9.24
C GLY A 48 -1.36 -8.60 8.42
N ILE A 49 -2.33 -8.11 7.66
CA ILE A 49 -2.30 -6.73 7.16
C ILE A 49 -2.41 -5.83 8.39
N ALA A 50 -1.37 -5.04 8.66
CA ALA A 50 -1.47 -4.02 9.70
C ALA A 50 -2.57 -3.05 9.26
N ILE A 51 -3.71 -3.08 9.94
CA ILE A 51 -4.80 -2.13 9.67
C ILE A 51 -4.24 -0.74 9.96
N PRO A 52 -4.12 0.13 8.94
CA PRO A 52 -3.59 1.46 9.16
C PRO A 52 -4.49 2.18 10.15
N LEU A 53 -3.87 2.72 11.20
CA LEU A 53 -4.58 3.50 12.18
C LEU A 53 -5.09 4.78 11.49
N LEU A 54 -6.41 4.97 11.47
CA LEU A 54 -7.03 6.18 10.91
C LEU A 54 -7.07 7.35 11.90
N LEU A 55 -6.40 7.22 13.04
CA LEU A 55 -6.26 8.29 14.03
C LEU A 55 -5.12 9.24 13.60
N ASP A 56 -5.29 10.53 13.87
CA ASP A 56 -4.27 11.57 13.66
C ASP A 56 -3.77 11.69 12.21
N LEU A 57 -4.64 11.38 11.23
CA LEU A 57 -4.34 11.55 9.80
C LEU A 57 -4.03 13.00 9.42
N ALA A 58 -4.47 13.97 10.23
CA ALA A 58 -4.17 15.39 10.06
C ALA A 58 -2.66 15.72 10.07
N ARG A 59 -1.83 14.86 10.69
CA ARG A 59 -0.36 15.03 10.72
C ARG A 59 0.36 14.28 9.60
N LYS A 60 -0.36 13.55 8.75
CA LYS A 60 0.24 12.76 7.67
C LYS A 60 0.35 13.63 6.39
N PRO A 61 1.55 13.81 5.81
CA PRO A 61 1.74 14.70 4.66
C PRO A 61 1.44 14.06 3.29
N VAL A 62 1.29 12.73 3.25
CA VAL A 62 1.04 11.91 2.05
C VAL A 62 0.28 10.66 2.48
N PHE A 63 -0.30 9.89 1.57
CA PHE A 63 -1.09 8.68 1.83
C PHE A 63 -0.59 7.52 0.99
N LEU A 64 -1.03 6.31 1.35
CA LEU A 64 -0.54 5.02 0.86
C LEU A 64 0.91 4.72 1.28
N HIS A 65 1.36 3.50 0.99
CA HIS A 65 2.68 2.98 1.38
C HIS A 65 3.79 3.47 0.45
N ASP A 66 3.46 3.82 -0.78
CA ASP A 66 4.38 4.37 -1.78
C ASP A 66 4.41 5.90 -1.81
N ASN A 67 3.67 6.56 -0.90
CA ASN A 67 3.51 8.01 -0.82
C ASN A 67 2.97 8.67 -2.11
N SER A 68 2.30 7.91 -2.97
CA SER A 68 1.83 8.40 -4.28
C SER A 68 0.65 9.37 -4.21
N VAL A 69 -0.01 9.48 -3.05
CA VAL A 69 -1.22 10.29 -2.89
C VAL A 69 -0.96 11.45 -1.92
N PRO A 70 -1.13 12.72 -2.33
CA PRO A 70 -0.77 13.86 -1.49
C PRO A 70 -1.83 14.20 -0.43
N ASP A 71 -3.10 13.86 -0.66
CA ASP A 71 -4.21 14.25 0.22
C ASP A 71 -5.38 13.25 0.20
N LEU A 72 -6.28 13.36 1.19
CA LEU A 72 -7.46 12.49 1.31
C LEU A 72 -8.49 12.73 0.19
N GLU A 73 -8.58 13.94 -0.37
CA GLU A 73 -9.50 14.23 -1.48
C GLU A 73 -9.09 13.43 -2.72
N THR A 74 -7.79 13.40 -3.01
CA THR A 74 -7.18 12.59 -4.08
C THR A 74 -7.33 11.11 -3.78
N LEU A 75 -7.07 10.68 -2.54
CA LEU A 75 -7.19 9.27 -2.13
C LEU A 75 -8.58 8.69 -2.43
N LEU A 76 -9.63 9.46 -2.11
CA LEU A 76 -11.03 9.06 -2.20
C LEU A 76 -11.67 9.32 -3.58
N ASN A 77 -10.91 9.87 -4.54
CA ASN A 77 -11.42 10.24 -5.86
C ASN A 77 -11.49 9.03 -6.82
N PRO A 78 -12.66 8.74 -7.42
CA PRO A 78 -12.82 7.62 -8.36
C PRO A 78 -11.99 7.75 -9.64
N SER A 79 -11.47 8.94 -9.98
CA SER A 79 -10.57 9.13 -11.13
C SER A 79 -9.27 8.30 -11.02
N ARG A 80 -8.90 7.85 -9.82
CA ARG A 80 -7.77 6.93 -9.61
C ARG A 80 -8.00 5.54 -10.21
N GLY A 81 -9.26 5.16 -10.45
CA GLY A 81 -9.61 3.91 -11.12
C GLY A 81 -9.59 2.68 -10.21
N ALA A 82 -10.37 1.66 -10.61
CA ALA A 82 -10.64 0.47 -9.79
C ALA A 82 -9.42 -0.44 -9.54
N ALA A 83 -8.34 -0.29 -10.33
CA ALA A 83 -7.10 -1.03 -10.16
C ALA A 83 -6.06 -0.28 -9.30
N SER A 84 -6.36 0.94 -8.84
CA SER A 84 -5.45 1.70 -7.99
C SER A 84 -5.33 1.08 -6.60
N PRO A 85 -4.17 1.22 -5.93
CA PRO A 85 -4.06 0.90 -4.50
C PRO A 85 -5.12 1.69 -3.73
N HIS A 86 -5.85 1.01 -2.83
CA HIS A 86 -7.04 1.52 -2.13
C HIS A 86 -8.19 1.95 -3.08
N PRO A 87 -8.92 1.00 -3.70
CA PRO A 87 -9.99 1.27 -4.67
C PRO A 87 -11.35 1.61 -4.02
N PHE A 88 -11.33 2.30 -2.88
CA PHE A 88 -12.52 2.74 -2.16
C PHE A 88 -12.72 4.24 -2.38
N PHE A 89 -13.74 4.57 -3.15
CA PHE A 89 -13.98 5.94 -3.63
C PHE A 89 -15.37 6.43 -3.29
N LEU A 90 -15.52 7.75 -3.18
CA LEU A 90 -16.81 8.42 -3.05
C LEU A 90 -17.11 9.20 -4.32
N LYS A 91 -18.31 8.97 -4.87
CA LYS A 91 -18.67 9.40 -6.22
C LYS A 91 -18.73 10.92 -6.32
N THR A 92 -19.36 11.56 -5.35
CA THR A 92 -19.58 13.00 -5.40
C THR A 92 -18.50 13.78 -4.65
N PRO A 93 -18.16 15.01 -5.10
CA PRO A 93 -17.28 15.90 -4.34
C PRO A 93 -17.82 16.27 -2.95
N ALA A 94 -19.14 16.28 -2.76
CA ALA A 94 -19.74 16.57 -1.45
C ALA A 94 -19.44 15.44 -0.45
N GLU A 95 -19.73 14.19 -0.81
CA GLU A 95 -19.43 13.03 0.04
C GLU A 95 -17.94 12.94 0.41
N ARG A 96 -17.04 13.25 -0.54
CA ARG A 96 -15.60 13.27 -0.26
C ARG A 96 -15.23 14.31 0.78
N ARG A 97 -15.73 15.54 0.65
CA ARG A 97 -15.45 16.60 1.65
C ARG A 97 -15.95 16.21 3.04
N ASP A 98 -17.14 15.62 3.14
CA ASP A 98 -17.70 15.18 4.43
C ASP A 98 -16.84 14.08 5.05
N MET A 99 -16.40 13.11 4.24
CA MET A 99 -15.50 12.04 4.69
C MET A 99 -14.12 12.57 5.09
N VAL A 100 -13.55 13.51 4.33
CA VAL A 100 -12.28 14.17 4.66
C VAL A 100 -12.41 14.87 6.01
N ALA A 101 -13.48 15.63 6.23
CA ALA A 101 -13.73 16.31 7.51
C ALA A 101 -13.84 15.31 8.68
N PHE A 102 -14.59 14.22 8.49
CA PHE A 102 -14.70 13.15 9.48
C PHE A 102 -13.33 12.54 9.82
N LEU A 103 -12.56 12.12 8.81
CA LEU A 103 -11.26 11.47 8.98
C LEU A 103 -10.24 12.41 9.64
N MET A 104 -10.22 13.70 9.29
CA MET A 104 -9.36 14.68 9.95
C MET A 104 -9.78 14.94 11.41
N GLY A 105 -11.06 14.81 11.71
CA GLY A 105 -11.63 14.91 13.06
C GLY A 105 -11.24 13.76 14.00
N LEU A 106 -10.70 12.65 13.49
CA LEU A 106 -10.25 11.50 14.29
C LEU A 106 -8.90 11.71 14.99
N SER A 107 -8.39 12.94 14.99
CA SER A 107 -7.16 13.29 15.70
C SER A 107 -7.33 13.03 17.20
N ALA A 108 -6.40 12.26 17.79
CA ALA A 108 -6.43 11.99 19.23
C ALA A 108 -6.35 13.32 20.00
N LYS A 109 -7.27 13.51 20.96
CA LYS A 109 -7.16 14.59 21.95
C LYS A 109 -5.98 14.35 22.88
#